data_AF-A0A221RAL2-F1
#
_entry.id   AF-A0A221RAL2-F1
#
_cell.length_a   1.000
_cell.length_b   1.000
_cell.length_c   1.000
_cell.angle_alpha   90.00
_cell.angle_beta   90.00
_cell.angle_gamma   90.00
#
_symmetry.space_group_name_H-M   'P 1'
#
loop_
_entity.id
_entity.type
_entity.pdbx_description
1 polymer ?
#
loop_
_entity_poly.entity_id
_entity_poly.type
_entity_poly.pdbx_seq_one_letter_code
_entity_poly.pdbx_strand_id
1 'polypeptide(L)'
;MTAAPGSAARAVPGRAGGEVPAGGGPAASCITEPADGTPSFGQDHAPQRGVPSQTGGRAPGTAPLEGILVADFSRVLAGPLATMTLADLGARVVKVERPGSGDDTRHWGPPFSATGSTYFESVNRNKESVELDLADPEDRALARELALRADVLVENFKPGGLEKLGLGYESLATENPGLVYASISGFGSAGGRDLPGYDFIVQALGGLMSITGAADGEPGAGPTKVGVAVVDVLTAKDATIGILAALAERARTGRGRRVEVNLLSSLQGALANQGQAYLGAGAAPRRMGNDHPSIVPYQLLATADAPLAVAAGNDGQFARLCEAIGSPDLAADPRFATNAARVAHRSELVPLLEAGLSTASAEVWQDKLAGLGVPCGRVAGIGEGLDYAESLGLSPTVEVRDRSGAAVGRQIRHPITWTPPLPHRTQAPPALGADTADVVRWLRA
;
A
#
# COMPACT_ATOMS: atom_id res chain seq x y z
N MET A 1 29.05 57.16 -23.05
CA MET A 1 28.80 55.85 -23.67
C MET A 1 27.78 55.16 -22.79
N THR A 2 26.49 55.41 -23.05
CA THR A 2 25.53 54.50 -23.73
C THR A 2 25.11 53.34 -22.83
N ALA A 3 23.85 52.99 -22.59
CA ALA A 3 22.51 53.58 -22.71
C ALA A 3 21.60 52.50 -22.07
N ALA A 4 20.55 52.86 -21.33
CA ALA A 4 19.42 51.97 -21.04
C ALA A 4 18.41 52.04 -22.23
N PRO A 5 17.20 51.41 -22.23
CA PRO A 5 16.57 50.38 -21.38
C PRO A 5 15.82 49.30 -22.21
N GLY A 6 14.95 48.48 -21.60
CA GLY A 6 13.85 47.84 -22.37
C GLY A 6 13.16 46.61 -21.77
N SER A 7 12.08 46.84 -21.01
CA SER A 7 11.03 45.87 -20.67
C SER A 7 10.07 45.68 -21.86
N ALA A 8 9.64 44.45 -22.14
CA ALA A 8 8.38 44.19 -22.87
C ALA A 8 7.84 42.77 -22.58
N ALA A 9 6.68 42.73 -21.94
CA ALA A 9 5.77 41.59 -21.91
C ALA A 9 5.25 41.28 -23.32
N ARG A 10 5.12 40.00 -23.66
CA ARG A 10 4.60 39.56 -24.96
C ARG A 10 3.28 38.83 -24.75
N ALA A 11 2.19 39.51 -25.11
CA ALA A 11 0.89 38.92 -25.38
C ALA A 11 0.89 38.31 -26.79
N VAL A 12 0.15 37.22 -27.00
CA VAL A 12 -0.16 36.64 -28.31
C VAL A 12 -1.68 36.43 -28.38
N PRO A 13 -2.34 36.73 -29.53
CA PRO A 13 -3.76 37.03 -29.60
C PRO A 13 -4.65 35.81 -29.86
N GLY A 14 -5.95 36.01 -29.64
CA GLY A 14 -6.99 35.00 -29.77
C GLY A 14 -7.30 34.52 -31.19
N ARG A 15 -8.01 33.40 -31.24
CA ARG A 15 -8.85 32.99 -32.37
C ARG A 15 -10.25 32.68 -31.86
N ALA A 16 -11.21 33.35 -32.48
CA ALA A 16 -12.63 33.10 -32.38
C ALA A 16 -13.07 32.01 -33.35
N GLY A 17 -14.21 31.39 -33.05
CA GLY A 17 -15.19 30.94 -34.06
C GLY A 17 -15.04 29.50 -34.55
N GLY A 18 -15.87 28.62 -34.01
CA GLY A 18 -16.13 27.29 -34.55
C GLY A 18 -17.42 26.74 -33.94
N GLU A 19 -18.55 27.10 -34.52
CA GLU A 19 -19.88 26.57 -34.22
C GLU A 19 -19.92 25.05 -34.38
N VAL A 20 -20.51 24.35 -33.41
CA VAL A 20 -20.86 22.93 -33.50
C VAL A 20 -22.38 22.84 -33.66
N PRO A 21 -22.92 22.27 -34.75
CA PRO A 21 -24.35 22.06 -34.83
C PRO A 21 -24.75 20.79 -34.08
N ALA A 22 -25.83 20.92 -33.32
CA ALA A 22 -26.57 19.82 -32.72
C ALA A 22 -27.20 18.94 -33.81
N GLY A 23 -27.09 17.62 -33.63
CA GLY A 23 -27.78 16.62 -34.46
C GLY A 23 -28.15 15.42 -33.60
N GLY A 24 -29.39 15.39 -33.13
CA GLY A 24 -30.00 14.22 -32.51
C GLY A 24 -30.47 13.21 -33.55
N GLY A 25 -30.51 11.94 -33.15
CA GLY A 25 -31.11 10.83 -33.90
C GLY A 25 -30.95 9.51 -33.14
N PRO A 26 -31.92 8.59 -33.19
CA PRO A 26 -32.42 7.93 -31.99
C PRO A 26 -31.86 6.53 -31.72
N ALA A 27 -32.03 6.12 -30.45
CA ALA A 27 -31.95 4.74 -30.00
C ALA A 27 -33.10 3.90 -30.60
N ALA A 28 -32.77 2.71 -31.10
CA ALA A 28 -33.73 1.66 -31.39
C ALA A 28 -33.21 0.32 -30.83
N SER A 29 -33.92 -0.13 -29.81
CA SER A 29 -33.91 -1.48 -29.27
C SER A 29 -34.35 -2.49 -30.33
N CYS A 30 -33.64 -3.61 -30.47
CA CYS A 30 -34.21 -4.85 -30.99
C CYS A 30 -33.65 -6.06 -30.23
N ILE A 31 -34.57 -6.67 -29.49
CA ILE A 31 -34.54 -7.98 -28.86
C ILE A 31 -34.38 -9.05 -29.95
N THR A 32 -33.49 -10.04 -29.75
CA THR A 32 -33.68 -11.40 -30.28
C THR A 32 -33.04 -12.43 -29.34
N GLU A 33 -33.85 -13.37 -28.90
CA GLU A 33 -33.51 -14.58 -28.15
C GLU A 33 -33.14 -15.74 -29.11
N PRO A 34 -32.61 -16.88 -28.61
CA PRO A 34 -31.58 -17.67 -29.27
C PRO A 34 -32.13 -18.79 -30.18
N ALA A 35 -31.28 -19.27 -31.10
CA ALA A 35 -31.53 -20.46 -31.89
C ALA A 35 -30.57 -21.59 -31.50
N ASP A 36 -31.17 -22.71 -31.12
CA ASP A 36 -30.58 -24.04 -30.98
C ASP A 36 -29.88 -24.49 -32.28
N GLY A 37 -28.76 -25.20 -32.13
CA GLY A 37 -28.08 -25.80 -33.27
C GLY A 37 -26.82 -26.57 -32.90
N THR A 38 -26.97 -27.79 -32.39
CA THR A 38 -25.92 -28.82 -32.40
C THR A 38 -25.57 -29.24 -33.84
N PRO A 39 -24.28 -29.52 -34.10
CA PRO A 39 -23.96 -30.78 -34.74
C PRO A 39 -22.76 -31.51 -34.08
N SER A 40 -22.85 -32.83 -34.11
CA SER A 40 -21.88 -33.80 -33.61
C SER A 40 -21.00 -34.40 -34.72
N PHE A 41 -19.88 -34.99 -34.26
CA PHE A 41 -19.01 -36.02 -34.84
C PHE A 41 -17.68 -35.60 -35.48
N GLY A 42 -16.61 -36.24 -34.96
CA GLY A 42 -15.29 -36.33 -35.59
C GLY A 42 -14.17 -36.53 -34.57
N GLN A 43 -14.04 -37.73 -34.01
CA GLN A 43 -12.91 -38.14 -33.16
C GLN A 43 -11.67 -38.41 -34.02
N ASP A 44 -10.53 -37.84 -33.64
CA ASP A 44 -9.20 -38.40 -33.92
C ASP A 44 -8.34 -38.32 -32.65
N HIS A 45 -7.97 -39.49 -32.15
CA HIS A 45 -7.20 -39.68 -30.92
C HIS A 45 -5.69 -39.71 -31.21
N ALA A 46 -4.94 -38.79 -30.58
CA ALA A 46 -3.50 -38.91 -30.36
C ALA A 46 -3.20 -38.74 -28.84
N PRO A 47 -2.22 -39.45 -28.27
CA PRO A 47 -2.17 -39.69 -26.83
C PRO A 47 -1.62 -38.47 -26.08
N GLN A 48 -2.48 -37.79 -25.33
CA GLN A 48 -2.06 -36.79 -24.35
C GLN A 48 -1.53 -37.49 -23.10
N ARG A 49 -0.28 -37.20 -22.73
CA ARG A 49 0.29 -37.58 -21.43
C ARG A 49 -0.51 -36.87 -20.34
N GLY A 50 -1.13 -37.64 -19.46
CA GLY A 50 -2.00 -37.14 -18.41
C GLY A 50 -1.26 -36.21 -17.46
N VAL A 51 -1.74 -34.97 -17.38
CA VAL A 51 -1.49 -34.09 -16.23
C VAL A 51 -2.51 -34.48 -15.17
N PRO A 52 -2.13 -34.81 -13.92
CA PRO A 52 -3.11 -35.16 -12.91
C PRO A 52 -3.93 -33.91 -12.55
N SER A 53 -5.22 -33.95 -12.87
CA SER A 53 -6.21 -33.02 -12.36
C SER A 53 -6.40 -33.27 -10.86
N GLN A 54 -5.75 -32.49 -10.01
CA GLN A 54 -6.07 -32.44 -8.59
C GLN A 54 -6.97 -31.26 -8.29
N THR A 55 -8.27 -31.39 -8.59
CA THR A 55 -9.31 -30.71 -7.81
C THR A 55 -9.58 -31.54 -6.56
N GLY A 56 -8.58 -31.62 -5.69
CA GLY A 56 -8.71 -32.22 -4.36
C GLY A 56 -9.23 -31.18 -3.39
N GLY A 57 -10.39 -31.44 -2.79
CA GLY A 57 -10.93 -30.63 -1.70
C GLY A 57 -9.86 -30.43 -0.64
N ARG A 58 -9.47 -29.18 -0.42
CA ARG A 58 -8.43 -28.82 0.54
C ARG A 58 -8.87 -29.26 1.93
N ALA A 59 -8.02 -30.02 2.63
CA ALA A 59 -8.28 -30.41 4.01
C ALA A 59 -8.51 -29.16 4.88
N PRO A 60 -9.49 -29.18 5.80
CA PRO A 60 -9.65 -28.11 6.80
C PRO A 60 -8.33 -27.95 7.57
N GLY A 61 -7.75 -26.73 7.57
CA GLY A 61 -6.55 -26.41 8.36
C GLY A 61 -5.26 -26.14 7.58
N THR A 62 -5.27 -26.02 6.25
CA THR A 62 -4.08 -25.58 5.48
C THR A 62 -4.14 -24.07 5.19
N ALA A 63 -3.02 -23.36 5.34
CA ALA A 63 -2.93 -21.90 5.11
C ALA A 63 -3.13 -21.53 3.61
N PRO A 64 -3.75 -20.39 3.24
CA PRO A 64 -4.20 -20.08 1.88
C PRO A 64 -3.17 -20.24 0.76
N LEU A 65 -1.89 -20.02 1.05
CA LEU A 65 -0.79 -20.18 0.10
C LEU A 65 0.13 -21.36 0.43
N GLU A 66 -0.34 -22.32 1.25
CA GLU A 66 0.38 -23.57 1.49
C GLU A 66 0.67 -24.27 0.16
N GLY A 67 1.92 -24.71 -0.02
CA GLY A 67 2.43 -25.30 -1.25
C GLY A 67 2.93 -24.29 -2.31
N ILE A 68 2.73 -22.98 -2.11
CA ILE A 68 3.29 -21.94 -3.00
C ILE A 68 4.73 -21.64 -2.59
N LEU A 69 5.66 -21.72 -3.55
CA LEU A 69 7.06 -21.33 -3.40
C LEU A 69 7.30 -19.93 -3.97
N VAL A 70 7.84 -19.03 -3.16
CA VAL A 70 8.24 -17.68 -3.56
C VAL A 70 9.76 -17.54 -3.51
N ALA A 71 10.35 -17.17 -4.64
CA ALA A 71 11.74 -16.73 -4.71
C ALA A 71 11.79 -15.20 -4.51
N ASP A 72 12.25 -14.77 -3.34
CA ASP A 72 12.33 -13.36 -2.96
C ASP A 72 13.74 -12.81 -3.23
N PHE A 73 13.91 -12.18 -4.40
CA PHE A 73 15.11 -11.45 -4.78
C PHE A 73 15.04 -9.96 -4.39
N SER A 74 13.97 -9.56 -3.70
CA SER A 74 13.71 -8.16 -3.40
C SER A 74 14.46 -7.69 -2.15
N ARG A 75 14.63 -6.37 -2.05
CA ARG A 75 15.35 -5.69 -0.97
C ARG A 75 14.58 -4.50 -0.42
N VAL A 76 15.01 -3.99 0.73
CA VAL A 76 14.48 -2.76 1.35
C VAL A 76 13.08 -2.94 1.94
N LEU A 77 12.01 -2.46 1.29
CA LEU A 77 10.69 -2.40 1.93
C LEU A 77 9.55 -2.94 1.07
N ALA A 78 9.26 -2.36 -0.10
CA ALA A 78 8.06 -2.70 -0.87
C ALA A 78 8.00 -4.20 -1.25
N GLY A 79 9.08 -4.75 -1.82
CA GLY A 79 9.18 -6.16 -2.16
C GLY A 79 9.18 -7.07 -0.92
N PRO A 80 10.06 -6.82 0.08
CA PRO A 80 10.09 -7.64 1.29
C PRO A 80 8.76 -7.67 2.05
N LEU A 81 8.02 -6.56 2.11
CA LEU A 81 6.70 -6.49 2.74
C LEU A 81 5.67 -7.32 1.98
N ALA A 82 5.70 -7.28 0.64
CA ALA A 82 4.83 -8.12 -0.19
C ALA A 82 5.11 -9.61 0.03
N THR A 83 6.38 -10.02 -0.01
CA THR A 83 6.76 -11.44 0.18
C THR A 83 6.55 -11.91 1.62
N MET A 84 6.77 -11.06 2.63
CA MET A 84 6.39 -11.38 4.02
C MET A 84 4.88 -11.60 4.16
N THR A 85 4.07 -10.78 3.47
CA THR A 85 2.60 -10.97 3.46
C THR A 85 2.22 -12.32 2.84
N LEU A 86 2.89 -12.74 1.76
CA LEU A 86 2.69 -14.08 1.18
C LEU A 86 3.12 -15.20 2.15
N ALA A 87 4.22 -15.00 2.90
CA ALA A 87 4.69 -15.94 3.92
C ALA A 87 3.68 -16.08 5.07
N ASP A 88 3.12 -14.96 5.55
CA ASP A 88 2.07 -14.94 6.57
C ASP A 88 0.79 -15.68 6.12
N LEU A 89 0.53 -15.70 4.81
CA LEU A 89 -0.57 -16.46 4.20
C LEU A 89 -0.21 -17.94 3.92
N GLY A 90 0.99 -18.38 4.29
CA GLY A 90 1.42 -19.78 4.24
C GLY A 90 2.40 -20.14 3.12
N ALA A 91 2.81 -19.19 2.27
CA ALA A 91 3.79 -19.49 1.24
C ALA A 91 5.16 -19.84 1.86
N ARG A 92 5.92 -20.71 1.20
CA ARG A 92 7.35 -20.90 1.49
C ARG A 92 8.12 -19.79 0.77
N VAL A 93 8.78 -18.91 1.51
CA VAL A 93 9.50 -17.77 0.93
C VAL A 93 11.00 -17.92 1.17
N VAL A 94 11.76 -18.06 0.09
CA VAL A 94 13.22 -18.15 0.12
C VAL A 94 13.78 -16.80 -0.33
N LYS A 95 14.36 -16.05 0.61
CA LYS A 95 14.99 -14.77 0.36
C LYS A 95 16.44 -14.96 -0.08
N VAL A 96 16.75 -14.50 -1.28
CA VAL A 96 18.11 -14.52 -1.85
C VAL A 96 18.83 -13.25 -1.42
N GLU A 97 19.98 -13.42 -0.79
CA GLU A 97 20.72 -12.35 -0.14
C GLU A 97 22.19 -12.35 -0.53
N ARG A 98 22.82 -11.16 -0.50
CA ARG A 98 24.25 -11.03 -0.80
C ARG A 98 25.09 -11.69 0.29
N PRO A 99 26.12 -12.49 -0.04
CA PRO A 99 27.01 -13.04 0.97
C PRO A 99 27.62 -11.97 1.89
N GLY A 100 27.65 -12.24 3.18
CA GLY A 100 28.25 -11.42 4.24
C GLY A 100 27.50 -10.13 4.60
N SER A 101 26.72 -9.54 3.68
CA SER A 101 26.05 -8.25 3.87
C SER A 101 24.52 -8.31 3.81
N GLY A 102 23.96 -9.28 3.09
CA GLY A 102 22.53 -9.49 2.94
C GLY A 102 21.74 -8.31 2.38
N ASP A 103 20.49 -8.19 2.80
CA ASP A 103 19.64 -7.02 2.57
C ASP A 103 20.21 -5.77 3.26
N ASP A 104 20.16 -4.61 2.59
CA ASP A 104 20.63 -3.33 3.15
C ASP A 104 19.97 -3.02 4.51
N THR A 105 18.71 -3.40 4.68
CA THR A 105 17.93 -3.15 5.91
C THR A 105 18.44 -3.89 7.13
N ARG A 106 19.26 -4.95 6.98
CA ARG A 106 19.95 -5.60 8.11
C ARG A 106 20.83 -4.64 8.90
N HIS A 107 21.32 -3.59 8.23
CA HIS A 107 22.25 -2.61 8.79
C HIS A 107 21.60 -1.24 9.06
N TRP A 108 20.31 -1.07 8.77
CA TRP A 108 19.60 0.20 8.95
C TRP A 108 19.08 0.37 10.38
N GLY A 109 19.96 0.86 11.25
CA GLY A 109 19.59 1.37 12.56
C GLY A 109 20.38 2.63 12.91
N PRO A 110 20.18 3.22 14.11
CA PRO A 110 19.25 2.78 15.16
C PRO A 110 17.75 2.97 14.80
N PRO A 111 16.81 2.29 15.50
CA PRO A 111 17.05 1.37 16.62
C PRO A 111 17.30 -0.08 16.18
N PHE A 112 18.05 -0.81 17.02
CA PHE A 112 18.24 -2.25 16.93
C PHE A 112 17.50 -2.95 18.07
N SER A 113 16.90 -4.10 17.80
CA SER A 113 16.35 -5.00 18.82
C SER A 113 17.41 -6.04 19.25
N ALA A 114 17.04 -6.99 20.09
CA ALA A 114 17.91 -8.12 20.44
C ALA A 114 18.25 -9.04 19.24
N THR A 115 17.42 -9.04 18.19
CA THR A 115 17.59 -9.93 17.02
C THR A 115 18.14 -9.23 15.78
N GLY A 116 18.32 -7.91 15.81
CA GLY A 116 18.93 -7.16 14.71
C GLY A 116 18.26 -5.81 14.44
N SER A 117 18.38 -5.34 13.20
CA SER A 117 17.74 -4.08 12.76
C SER A 117 16.23 -4.19 12.81
N THR A 118 15.58 -3.25 13.50
CA THR A 118 14.11 -3.16 13.57
C THR A 118 13.49 -2.97 12.19
N TYR A 119 14.24 -2.40 11.23
CA TYR A 119 13.79 -2.25 9.85
C TYR A 119 13.70 -3.62 9.16
N PHE A 120 14.77 -4.42 9.18
CA PHE A 120 14.77 -5.77 8.60
C PHE A 120 13.68 -6.63 9.24
N GLU A 121 13.54 -6.51 10.57
CA GLU A 121 12.56 -7.30 11.31
C GLU A 121 11.12 -7.02 10.90
N SER A 122 10.82 -5.76 10.56
CA SER A 122 9.45 -5.34 10.23
C SER A 122 8.88 -5.99 8.95
N VAL A 123 9.73 -6.55 8.07
CA VAL A 123 9.34 -7.03 6.73
C VAL A 123 9.97 -8.36 6.29
N ASN A 124 10.49 -9.18 7.22
CA ASN A 124 11.16 -10.44 6.85
C ASN A 124 10.84 -11.65 7.75
N ARG A 125 9.83 -11.60 8.63
CA ARG A 125 9.40 -12.81 9.37
C ARG A 125 8.90 -13.90 8.40
N ASN A 126 8.90 -15.15 8.87
CA ASN A 126 8.42 -16.32 8.12
C ASN A 126 9.18 -16.66 6.82
N LYS A 127 10.36 -16.05 6.59
CA LYS A 127 11.22 -16.33 5.43
C LYS A 127 12.39 -17.25 5.78
N GLU A 128 12.88 -17.95 4.77
CA GLU A 128 14.21 -18.58 4.74
C GLU A 128 15.23 -17.59 4.15
N SER A 129 16.49 -17.64 4.59
CA SER A 129 17.59 -16.81 4.05
C SER A 129 18.66 -17.69 3.42
N VAL A 130 18.95 -17.47 2.13
CA VAL A 130 20.04 -18.08 1.39
C VAL A 130 20.98 -16.99 0.87
N GLU A 131 22.27 -17.16 1.12
CA GLU A 131 23.31 -16.31 0.57
C GLU A 131 23.74 -16.84 -0.81
N LEU A 132 23.58 -16.02 -1.86
CA LEU A 132 24.03 -16.33 -3.22
C LEU A 132 24.68 -15.07 -3.84
N ASP A 133 25.92 -15.18 -4.30
CA ASP A 133 26.55 -14.13 -5.10
C ASP A 133 26.12 -14.26 -6.57
N LEU A 134 25.21 -13.39 -7.01
CA LEU A 134 24.73 -13.42 -8.40
C LEU A 134 25.80 -13.04 -9.44
N ALA A 135 26.97 -12.56 -9.02
CA ALA A 135 28.13 -12.39 -9.90
C ALA A 135 28.88 -13.71 -10.13
N ASP A 136 28.80 -14.65 -9.19
CA ASP A 136 29.39 -15.98 -9.32
C ASP A 136 28.51 -16.88 -10.22
N PRO A 137 29.09 -17.55 -11.23
CA PRO A 137 28.31 -18.39 -12.14
C PRO A 137 27.61 -19.58 -11.48
N GLU A 138 28.17 -20.19 -10.43
CA GLU A 138 27.58 -21.34 -9.75
C GLU A 138 26.39 -20.90 -8.89
N ASP A 139 26.54 -19.82 -8.12
CA ASP A 139 25.47 -19.24 -7.31
C ASP A 139 24.35 -18.69 -8.20
N ARG A 140 24.69 -18.09 -9.35
CA ARG A 140 23.71 -17.66 -10.33
C ARG A 140 22.93 -18.85 -10.94
N ALA A 141 23.57 -20.00 -11.12
CA ALA A 141 22.88 -21.22 -11.56
C ALA A 141 21.90 -21.72 -10.48
N LEU A 142 22.30 -21.68 -9.20
CA LEU A 142 21.41 -22.00 -8.08
C LEU A 142 20.23 -21.02 -7.98
N ALA A 143 20.48 -19.72 -8.15
CA ALA A 143 19.43 -18.70 -8.18
C ALA A 143 18.44 -18.93 -9.33
N ARG A 144 18.93 -19.34 -10.51
CA ARG A 144 18.08 -19.71 -11.64
C ARG A 144 17.26 -20.95 -11.34
N GLU A 145 17.85 -21.98 -10.75
CA GLU A 145 17.14 -23.19 -10.35
C GLU A 145 16.02 -22.87 -9.35
N LEU A 146 16.29 -22.01 -8.36
CA LEU A 146 15.26 -21.53 -7.44
C LEU A 146 14.11 -20.83 -8.19
N ALA A 147 14.44 -19.95 -9.14
CA ALA A 147 13.44 -19.24 -9.95
C ALA A 147 12.61 -20.18 -10.84
N LEU A 148 13.22 -21.23 -11.39
CA LEU A 148 12.54 -22.23 -12.21
C LEU A 148 11.61 -23.13 -11.39
N ARG A 149 11.95 -23.42 -10.13
CA ARG A 149 11.08 -24.16 -9.20
C ARG A 149 9.96 -23.30 -8.60
N ALA A 150 10.13 -21.99 -8.56
CA ALA A 150 9.21 -21.09 -7.89
C ALA A 150 7.87 -20.94 -8.61
N ASP A 151 6.82 -20.75 -7.81
CA ASP A 151 5.52 -20.31 -8.29
C ASP A 151 5.49 -18.80 -8.53
N VAL A 152 6.19 -18.06 -7.67
CA VAL A 152 6.29 -16.61 -7.70
C VAL A 152 7.76 -16.21 -7.57
N LEU A 153 8.22 -15.30 -8.44
CA LEU A 153 9.48 -14.58 -8.25
C LEU A 153 9.14 -13.12 -7.98
N VAL A 154 9.72 -12.54 -6.92
CA VAL A 154 9.59 -11.11 -6.61
C VAL A 154 10.95 -10.45 -6.62
N GLU A 155 11.06 -9.32 -7.33
CA GLU A 155 12.31 -8.57 -7.46
C GLU A 155 12.07 -7.07 -7.53
N ASN A 156 13.08 -6.29 -7.12
CA ASN A 156 13.08 -4.83 -7.24
C ASN A 156 14.44 -4.26 -7.65
N PHE A 157 15.10 -4.92 -8.60
CA PHE A 157 16.29 -4.39 -9.25
C PHE A 157 15.89 -3.24 -10.18
N LYS A 158 16.88 -2.47 -10.64
CA LYS A 158 16.65 -1.55 -11.76
C LYS A 158 16.08 -2.36 -12.94
N PRO A 159 15.03 -1.91 -13.65
CA PRO A 159 14.41 -2.71 -14.69
C PRO A 159 15.43 -3.17 -15.75
N GLY A 160 15.50 -4.46 -16.06
CA GLY A 160 16.58 -5.04 -16.86
C GLY A 160 17.75 -5.63 -16.07
N GLY A 161 17.78 -5.44 -14.75
CA GLY A 161 18.91 -5.87 -13.90
C GLY A 161 19.05 -7.38 -13.84
N LEU A 162 17.96 -8.08 -13.49
CA LEU A 162 17.94 -9.54 -13.46
C LEU A 162 17.96 -10.16 -14.86
N GLU A 163 17.42 -9.50 -15.87
CA GLU A 163 17.51 -9.92 -17.27
C GLU A 163 18.97 -10.11 -17.70
N LYS A 164 19.87 -9.18 -17.33
CA LYS A 164 21.31 -9.27 -17.62
C LYS A 164 22.00 -10.44 -16.93
N LEU A 165 21.40 -10.96 -15.86
CA LEU A 165 21.87 -12.11 -15.11
C LEU A 165 21.21 -13.43 -15.58
N GLY A 166 20.40 -13.39 -16.65
CA GLY A 166 19.67 -14.56 -17.11
C GLY A 166 18.51 -14.97 -16.19
N LEU A 167 18.03 -14.05 -15.36
CA LEU A 167 16.92 -14.23 -14.41
C LEU A 167 15.71 -13.38 -14.81
N GLY A 168 15.62 -12.98 -16.07
CA GLY A 168 14.53 -12.18 -16.60
C GLY A 168 13.27 -12.99 -16.93
N TYR A 169 12.11 -12.32 -16.90
CA TYR A 169 10.81 -12.94 -17.14
C TYR A 169 10.76 -13.78 -18.43
N GLU A 170 11.15 -13.22 -19.60
CA GLU A 170 11.03 -13.93 -20.88
C GLU A 170 11.79 -15.26 -20.91
N SER A 171 12.99 -15.28 -20.32
CA SER A 171 13.80 -16.51 -20.23
C SER A 171 13.17 -17.52 -19.28
N LEU A 172 12.76 -17.08 -18.09
CA LEU A 172 12.20 -17.97 -17.09
C LEU A 172 10.82 -18.50 -17.47
N ALA A 173 9.95 -17.66 -18.04
CA ALA A 173 8.59 -18.03 -18.44
C ALA A 173 8.56 -19.04 -19.61
N THR A 174 9.64 -19.13 -20.39
CA THR A 174 9.79 -20.16 -21.43
C THR A 174 9.95 -21.55 -20.82
N GLU A 175 10.72 -21.68 -19.73
CA GLU A 175 11.00 -22.95 -19.06
C GLU A 175 10.03 -23.26 -17.91
N ASN A 176 9.48 -22.23 -17.28
CA ASN A 176 8.40 -22.29 -16.31
C ASN A 176 7.21 -21.41 -16.75
N PRO A 177 6.34 -21.92 -17.65
CA PRO A 177 5.17 -21.17 -18.13
C PRO A 177 4.13 -20.82 -17.06
N GLY A 178 4.23 -21.42 -15.87
CA GLY A 178 3.39 -21.17 -14.71
C GLY A 178 3.91 -20.04 -13.79
N LEU A 179 5.08 -19.47 -14.08
CA LEU A 179 5.73 -18.48 -13.22
C LEU A 179 4.95 -17.17 -13.15
N VAL A 180 4.61 -16.74 -11.93
CA VAL A 180 4.21 -15.36 -11.66
C VAL A 180 5.46 -14.54 -11.35
N TYR A 181 5.83 -13.62 -12.23
CA TYR A 181 7.02 -12.78 -12.06
C TYR A 181 6.61 -11.37 -11.68
N ALA A 182 6.87 -10.95 -10.45
CA ALA A 182 6.56 -9.62 -9.95
C ALA A 182 7.80 -8.72 -9.91
N SER A 183 7.78 -7.63 -10.69
CA SER A 183 8.81 -6.60 -10.72
C SER A 183 8.30 -5.33 -10.06
N ILE A 184 9.05 -4.80 -9.10
CA ILE A 184 8.74 -3.57 -8.37
C ILE A 184 9.81 -2.52 -8.66
N SER A 185 9.41 -1.33 -9.11
CA SER A 185 10.35 -0.26 -9.47
C SER A 185 9.88 1.11 -9.00
N GLY A 186 10.77 2.12 -8.97
CA GLY A 186 10.39 3.48 -8.60
C GLY A 186 9.42 4.14 -9.59
N PHE A 187 9.77 4.11 -10.88
CA PHE A 187 9.12 4.89 -11.93
C PHE A 187 8.68 4.05 -13.15
N GLY A 188 8.58 2.72 -12.99
CA GLY A 188 8.19 1.80 -14.05
C GLY A 188 9.32 1.50 -15.06
N SER A 189 9.00 0.62 -16.02
CA SER A 189 9.94 0.10 -17.02
C SER A 189 9.98 0.89 -18.34
N ALA A 190 9.11 1.90 -18.49
CA ALA A 190 9.05 2.78 -19.66
C ALA A 190 10.05 3.95 -19.54
N GLY A 191 9.60 5.21 -19.68
CA GLY A 191 10.48 6.39 -19.64
C GLY A 191 11.19 6.64 -18.31
N GLY A 192 10.71 6.04 -17.20
CA GLY A 192 11.29 6.16 -15.87
C GLY A 192 12.34 5.11 -15.51
N ARG A 193 12.66 4.19 -16.43
CA ARG A 193 13.48 2.99 -16.18
C ARG A 193 14.81 3.25 -15.47
N ASP A 194 15.52 4.30 -15.88
CA ASP A 194 16.86 4.60 -15.38
C ASP A 194 16.87 5.52 -14.14
N LEU A 195 15.70 6.00 -13.71
CA LEU A 195 15.58 6.89 -12.57
C LEU A 195 15.74 6.12 -11.25
N PRO A 196 16.60 6.58 -10.32
CA PRO A 196 16.65 6.03 -8.99
C PRO A 196 15.38 6.39 -8.21
N GLY A 197 14.67 5.39 -7.69
CA GLY A 197 13.44 5.60 -6.93
C GLY A 197 13.54 5.06 -5.51
N TYR A 198 13.43 5.97 -4.55
CA TYR A 198 13.10 5.66 -3.16
C TYR A 198 11.79 6.35 -2.80
N ASP A 199 11.07 5.81 -1.83
CA ASP A 199 9.79 6.33 -1.33
C ASP A 199 9.79 7.87 -1.21
N PHE A 200 10.77 8.46 -0.53
CA PHE A 200 10.82 9.91 -0.31
C PHE A 200 10.85 10.71 -1.63
N ILE A 201 11.65 10.26 -2.60
CA ILE A 201 11.75 10.91 -3.92
C ILE A 201 10.42 10.79 -4.66
N VAL A 202 9.76 9.63 -4.57
CA VAL A 202 8.47 9.42 -5.21
C VAL A 202 7.36 10.22 -4.53
N GLN A 203 7.36 10.37 -3.20
CA GLN A 203 6.43 11.28 -2.50
C GLN A 203 6.57 12.73 -2.98
N ALA A 204 7.81 13.18 -3.20
CA ALA A 204 8.09 14.53 -3.68
C ALA A 204 7.62 14.76 -5.12
N LEU A 205 7.90 13.80 -6.02
CA LEU A 205 7.58 13.92 -7.44
C LEU A 205 6.14 13.54 -7.79
N GLY A 206 5.53 12.64 -7.03
CA GLY A 206 4.18 12.12 -7.28
C GLY A 206 3.04 12.94 -6.68
N GLY A 207 3.35 14.09 -6.06
CA GLY A 207 2.36 15.06 -5.61
C GLY A 207 1.82 14.85 -4.19
N LEU A 208 2.27 13.84 -3.43
CA LEU A 208 1.80 13.66 -2.05
C LEU A 208 2.24 14.80 -1.14
N MET A 209 3.51 15.21 -1.26
CA MET A 209 4.06 16.27 -0.41
C MET A 209 3.45 17.64 -0.71
N SER A 210 2.88 17.86 -1.91
CA SER A 210 2.25 19.14 -2.24
C SER A 210 0.94 19.39 -1.48
N ILE A 211 0.31 18.31 -0.98
CA ILE A 211 -0.93 18.35 -0.20
C ILE A 211 -0.73 18.00 1.28
N THR A 212 0.49 17.63 1.68
CA THR A 212 0.81 17.19 3.05
C THR A 212 1.69 18.21 3.77
N GLY A 213 1.23 18.68 4.93
CA GLY A 213 1.94 19.66 5.77
C GLY A 213 1.05 20.84 6.17
N ALA A 214 1.63 21.78 6.92
CA ALA A 214 0.94 23.00 7.31
C ALA A 214 0.61 23.87 6.08
N ALA A 215 -0.52 24.56 6.17
CA ALA A 215 -0.99 25.47 5.13
C ALA A 215 0.00 26.62 4.89
N ASP A 216 -0.01 27.19 3.69
CA ASP A 216 0.84 28.34 3.38
C ASP A 216 0.50 29.53 4.30
N GLY A 217 1.52 30.20 4.83
CA GLY A 217 1.35 31.33 5.75
C GLY A 217 1.28 30.97 7.24
N GLU A 218 1.15 29.69 7.58
CA GLU A 218 1.16 29.21 8.97
C GLU A 218 2.58 28.87 9.48
N PRO A 219 2.82 28.90 10.81
CA PRO A 219 4.08 28.43 11.39
C PRO A 219 4.38 26.97 10.97
N GLY A 220 5.59 26.73 10.48
CA GLY A 220 5.97 25.40 9.97
C GLY A 220 5.42 25.06 8.57
N ALA A 221 4.91 26.04 7.83
CA ALA A 221 4.47 25.88 6.45
C ALA A 221 5.55 25.25 5.55
N GLY A 222 5.11 24.35 4.68
CA GLY A 222 5.97 23.70 3.69
C GLY A 222 5.51 22.27 3.39
N PRO A 223 5.95 21.71 2.25
CA PRO A 223 5.71 20.31 1.92
C PRO A 223 6.42 19.39 2.91
N THR A 224 5.68 18.42 3.46
CA THR A 224 6.20 17.42 4.39
C THR A 224 5.95 16.03 3.84
N LYS A 225 6.89 15.11 4.10
CA LYS A 225 6.68 13.69 3.81
C LYS A 225 5.82 13.04 4.89
N VAL A 226 5.19 11.91 4.56
CA VAL A 226 4.54 11.07 5.58
C VAL A 226 5.60 10.44 6.49
N GLY A 227 5.26 10.25 7.77
CA GLY A 227 6.16 9.73 8.81
C GLY A 227 6.61 8.26 8.63
N VAL A 228 6.03 7.55 7.68
CA VAL A 228 6.42 6.21 7.24
C VAL A 228 6.69 6.23 5.73
N ALA A 229 7.44 5.25 5.23
CA ALA A 229 7.60 5.02 3.79
C ALA A 229 6.28 4.50 3.17
N VAL A 230 5.29 5.38 3.12
CA VAL A 230 3.90 5.05 2.80
C VAL A 230 3.75 4.56 1.36
N VAL A 231 4.55 5.07 0.42
CA VAL A 231 4.50 4.66 -0.99
C VAL A 231 5.05 3.25 -1.15
N ASP A 232 6.11 2.89 -0.42
CA ASP A 232 6.58 1.50 -0.38
C ASP A 232 5.50 0.55 0.18
N VAL A 233 4.79 0.97 1.24
CA VAL A 233 3.69 0.17 1.83
C VAL A 233 2.52 0.01 0.86
N LEU A 234 2.12 1.08 0.17
CA LEU A 234 1.07 1.03 -0.86
C LEU A 234 1.48 0.11 -2.01
N THR A 235 2.69 0.27 -2.52
CA THR A 235 3.24 -0.56 -3.60
C THR A 235 3.31 -2.03 -3.21
N ALA A 236 3.67 -2.35 -1.96
CA ALA A 236 3.67 -3.72 -1.46
C ALA A 236 2.26 -4.34 -1.48
N LYS A 237 1.23 -3.56 -1.14
CA LYS A 237 -0.18 -3.99 -1.21
C LYS A 237 -0.60 -4.24 -2.66
N ASP A 238 -0.29 -3.31 -3.56
CA ASP A 238 -0.61 -3.44 -4.99
C ASP A 238 0.11 -4.65 -5.63
N ALA A 239 1.38 -4.88 -5.29
CA ALA A 239 2.14 -6.05 -5.71
C ALA A 239 1.53 -7.35 -5.17
N THR A 240 1.14 -7.38 -3.90
CA THR A 240 0.46 -8.54 -3.30
C THR A 240 -0.87 -8.83 -4.01
N ILE A 241 -1.68 -7.81 -4.29
CA ILE A 241 -2.94 -7.95 -5.04
C ILE A 241 -2.68 -8.52 -6.44
N GLY A 242 -1.71 -7.96 -7.17
CA GLY A 242 -1.35 -8.43 -8.50
C GLY A 242 -0.86 -9.88 -8.52
N ILE A 243 -0.04 -10.27 -7.55
CA ILE A 243 0.45 -11.65 -7.40
C ILE A 243 -0.71 -12.61 -7.11
N LEU A 244 -1.58 -12.28 -6.16
CA LEU A 244 -2.73 -13.12 -5.81
C LEU A 244 -3.70 -13.28 -6.98
N ALA A 245 -3.96 -12.20 -7.73
CA ALA A 245 -4.78 -12.25 -8.93
C ALA A 245 -4.15 -13.13 -10.02
N ALA A 246 -2.85 -13.01 -10.26
CA ALA A 246 -2.12 -13.84 -11.22
C ALA A 246 -2.10 -15.33 -10.80
N LEU A 247 -1.92 -15.64 -9.51
CA LEU A 247 -2.01 -17.00 -8.99
C LEU A 247 -3.43 -17.59 -9.15
N ALA A 248 -4.47 -16.78 -8.91
CA ALA A 248 -5.86 -17.19 -9.10
C ALA A 248 -6.18 -17.45 -10.58
N GLU A 249 -5.69 -16.62 -11.49
CA GLU A 249 -5.78 -16.86 -12.94
C GLU A 249 -5.05 -18.15 -13.33
N ARG A 250 -3.81 -18.31 -12.86
CA ARG A 250 -2.97 -19.48 -13.13
C ARG A 250 -3.65 -20.78 -12.70
N ALA A 251 -4.37 -20.81 -11.59
CA ALA A 251 -5.11 -21.99 -11.15
C ALA A 251 -6.16 -22.47 -12.17
N ARG A 252 -6.66 -21.57 -13.04
CA ARG A 252 -7.60 -21.88 -14.11
C ARG A 252 -6.92 -22.15 -15.45
N THR A 253 -5.83 -21.44 -15.75
CA THR A 253 -5.22 -21.43 -17.09
C THR A 253 -3.95 -22.27 -17.19
N GLY A 254 -3.32 -22.59 -16.05
CA GLY A 254 -1.98 -23.16 -15.97
C GLY A 254 -0.86 -22.19 -16.38
N ARG A 255 -1.18 -20.91 -16.65
CA ARG A 255 -0.22 -19.90 -17.13
C ARG A 255 0.01 -18.83 -16.08
N GLY A 256 1.28 -18.52 -15.86
CA GLY A 256 1.70 -17.39 -15.03
C GLY A 256 1.63 -16.06 -15.78
N ARG A 257 2.06 -14.99 -15.12
CA ARG A 257 2.04 -13.62 -15.64
C ARG A 257 3.24 -12.83 -15.14
N ARG A 258 3.67 -11.86 -15.95
CA ARG A 258 4.48 -10.75 -15.48
C ARG A 258 3.57 -9.70 -14.83
N VAL A 259 3.84 -9.37 -13.57
CA VAL A 259 3.19 -8.33 -12.78
C VAL A 259 4.20 -7.20 -12.60
N GLU A 260 3.92 -6.03 -13.16
CA GLU A 260 4.77 -4.85 -12.98
C GLU A 260 4.04 -3.83 -12.11
N VAL A 261 4.68 -3.45 -11.00
CA VAL A 261 4.16 -2.43 -10.11
C VAL A 261 5.23 -1.37 -9.91
N ASN A 262 4.83 -0.11 -9.79
CA ASN A 262 5.77 0.96 -9.51
C ASN A 262 5.27 1.92 -8.44
N LEU A 263 6.22 2.51 -7.73
CA LEU A 263 5.95 3.39 -6.60
C LEU A 263 5.13 4.61 -7.02
N LEU A 264 5.46 5.23 -8.16
CA LEU A 264 4.77 6.42 -8.64
C LEU A 264 3.28 6.15 -8.94
N SER A 265 2.97 5.08 -9.68
CA SER A 265 1.58 4.72 -10.01
C SER A 265 0.80 4.27 -8.78
N SER A 266 1.42 3.53 -7.86
CA SER A 266 0.79 3.14 -6.58
C SER A 266 0.43 4.38 -5.75
N LEU A 267 1.34 5.36 -5.69
CA LEU A 267 1.09 6.64 -5.04
C LEU A 267 -0.05 7.41 -5.73
N GLN A 268 -0.01 7.54 -7.05
CA GLN A 268 -1.02 8.31 -7.80
C GLN A 268 -2.42 7.68 -7.68
N GLY A 269 -2.50 6.35 -7.66
CA GLY A 269 -3.74 5.63 -7.37
C GLY A 269 -4.27 5.94 -5.97
N ALA A 270 -3.38 6.09 -4.98
CA ALA A 270 -3.75 6.39 -3.60
C ALA A 270 -4.16 7.85 -3.33
N LEU A 271 -3.97 8.78 -4.28
CA LEU A 271 -4.43 10.17 -4.14
C LEU A 271 -5.98 10.29 -4.13
N ALA A 272 -6.68 9.26 -4.61
CA ALA A 272 -8.14 9.12 -4.51
C ALA A 272 -8.90 10.42 -4.87
N ASN A 273 -9.65 10.99 -3.93
CA ASN A 273 -10.46 12.19 -4.14
C ASN A 273 -9.62 13.43 -4.49
N GLN A 274 -8.38 13.53 -4.03
CA GLN A 274 -7.49 14.65 -4.36
C GLN A 274 -7.01 14.58 -5.80
N GLY A 275 -6.66 13.37 -6.26
CA GLY A 275 -6.38 13.12 -7.67
C GLY A 275 -7.60 13.40 -8.54
N GLN A 276 -8.77 12.94 -8.10
CA GLN A 276 -10.03 13.15 -8.83
C GLN A 276 -10.47 14.63 -8.87
N ALA A 277 -10.19 15.43 -7.83
CA ALA A 277 -10.47 16.86 -7.83
C ALA A 277 -9.68 17.58 -8.95
N TYR A 278 -8.41 17.22 -9.13
CA TYR A 278 -7.60 17.76 -10.22
C TYR A 278 -8.09 17.28 -11.59
N LEU A 279 -8.30 15.97 -11.77
CA LEU A 279 -8.69 15.38 -13.05
C LEU A 279 -10.11 15.78 -13.48
N GLY A 280 -11.04 15.85 -12.52
CA GLY A 280 -12.47 16.10 -12.78
C GLY A 280 -12.87 17.57 -12.78
N ALA A 281 -12.17 18.42 -12.00
CA ALA A 281 -12.55 19.83 -11.84
C ALA A 281 -11.40 20.82 -12.11
N GLY A 282 -10.20 20.35 -12.46
CA GLY A 282 -9.02 21.21 -12.63
C GLY A 282 -8.55 21.88 -11.34
N ALA A 283 -9.10 21.49 -10.20
CA ALA A 283 -8.81 22.08 -8.90
C ALA A 283 -7.62 21.36 -8.26
N ALA A 284 -6.45 22.00 -8.29
CA ALA A 284 -5.26 21.49 -7.62
C ALA A 284 -5.41 21.66 -6.08
N PRO A 285 -5.43 20.58 -5.29
CA PRO A 285 -5.50 20.68 -3.84
C PRO A 285 -4.24 21.32 -3.27
N ARG A 286 -4.34 21.85 -2.05
CA ARG A 286 -3.22 22.48 -1.33
C ARG A 286 -3.07 21.87 0.05
N ARG A 287 -1.94 22.11 0.71
CA ARG A 287 -1.72 21.81 2.12
C ARG A 287 -2.75 22.54 2.98
N MET A 288 -3.41 21.80 3.87
CA MET A 288 -4.41 22.33 4.81
C MET A 288 -4.13 21.88 6.25
N GLY A 289 -2.96 21.29 6.53
CA GLY A 289 -2.70 20.68 7.83
C GLY A 289 -3.70 19.57 8.14
N ASN A 290 -4.36 19.67 9.29
CA ASN A 290 -5.37 18.70 9.73
C ASN A 290 -6.79 19.03 9.28
N ASP A 291 -7.00 20.14 8.57
CA ASP A 291 -8.31 20.57 8.11
C ASP A 291 -8.79 19.75 6.90
N HIS A 292 -10.07 19.37 6.91
CA HIS A 292 -10.71 18.77 5.73
C HIS A 292 -11.22 19.87 4.76
N PRO A 293 -10.99 19.76 3.43
CA PRO A 293 -11.39 20.80 2.47
C PRO A 293 -12.90 21.03 2.36
N SER A 294 -13.70 20.01 2.69
CA SER A 294 -15.15 20.00 2.41
C SER A 294 -16.03 19.74 3.63
N ILE A 295 -15.47 19.57 4.83
CA ILE A 295 -16.23 19.18 6.03
C ILE A 295 -15.70 19.99 7.22
N VAL A 296 -16.62 20.55 8.02
CA VAL A 296 -16.30 21.29 9.26
C VAL A 296 -17.32 20.93 10.35
N PRO A 297 -16.92 20.70 11.61
CA PRO A 297 -15.54 20.45 12.04
C PRO A 297 -15.07 19.05 11.61
N TYR A 298 -13.95 19.02 10.91
CA TYR A 298 -13.17 17.82 10.61
C TYR A 298 -11.70 18.24 10.65
N GLN A 299 -11.14 18.24 11.86
CA GLN A 299 -9.85 18.86 12.19
C GLN A 299 -9.41 18.55 13.63
N LEU A 300 -8.22 19.02 14.01
CA LEU A 300 -7.85 19.13 15.42
C LEU A 300 -8.45 20.41 16.02
N LEU A 301 -9.04 20.29 17.22
CA LEU A 301 -9.55 21.40 18.02
C LEU A 301 -8.82 21.45 19.36
N ALA A 302 -8.43 22.63 19.81
CA ALA A 302 -7.83 22.82 21.13
C ALA A 302 -8.81 22.42 22.25
N THR A 303 -8.28 21.76 23.28
CA THR A 303 -8.96 21.52 24.56
C THR A 303 -8.11 22.09 25.70
N ALA A 304 -8.42 21.78 26.96
CA ALA A 304 -7.70 22.32 28.12
C ALA A 304 -6.21 21.92 28.17
N ASP A 305 -5.85 20.74 27.65
CA ASP A 305 -4.53 20.13 27.83
C ASP A 305 -3.86 19.66 26.53
N ALA A 306 -4.64 19.17 25.56
CA ALA A 306 -4.14 18.66 24.29
C ALA A 306 -5.16 18.84 23.14
N PRO A 307 -4.74 18.77 21.87
CA PRO A 307 -5.67 18.77 20.75
C PRO A 307 -6.54 17.50 20.72
N LEU A 308 -7.81 17.67 20.36
CA LEU A 308 -8.76 16.60 20.09
C LEU A 308 -9.05 16.55 18.59
N ALA A 309 -8.85 15.41 17.94
CA ALA A 309 -9.38 15.21 16.59
C ALA A 309 -10.89 15.05 16.66
N VAL A 310 -11.62 15.87 15.90
CA VAL A 310 -13.10 15.84 15.84
C VAL A 310 -13.53 15.74 14.39
N ALA A 311 -14.44 14.83 14.09
CA ALA A 311 -15.03 14.64 12.76
C ALA A 311 -16.56 14.59 12.85
N ALA A 312 -17.20 15.76 12.84
CA ALA A 312 -18.64 15.88 12.68
C ALA A 312 -19.00 15.94 11.19
N GLY A 313 -19.13 14.76 10.58
CA GLY A 313 -19.36 14.60 9.15
C GLY A 313 -20.76 14.98 8.65
N ASN A 314 -21.70 15.26 9.56
CA ASN A 314 -23.06 15.69 9.22
C ASN A 314 -23.64 16.65 10.27
N ASP A 315 -24.76 17.29 9.92
CA ASP A 315 -25.39 18.33 10.74
C ASP A 315 -25.93 17.79 12.08
N GLY A 316 -26.36 16.52 12.13
CA GLY A 316 -26.79 15.88 13.37
C GLY A 316 -25.64 15.65 14.35
N GLN A 317 -24.47 15.23 13.87
CA GLN A 317 -23.26 15.11 14.68
C GLN A 317 -22.79 16.49 15.18
N PHE A 318 -22.87 17.51 14.32
CA PHE A 318 -22.54 18.88 14.70
C PHE A 318 -23.46 19.40 15.81
N ALA A 319 -24.77 19.18 15.72
CA ALA A 319 -25.72 19.58 16.75
C ALA A 319 -25.41 18.94 18.12
N ARG A 320 -25.08 17.64 18.14
CA ARG A 320 -24.68 16.94 19.37
C ARG A 320 -23.36 17.45 19.95
N LEU A 321 -22.41 17.82 19.10
CA LEU A 321 -21.18 18.48 19.54
C LEU A 321 -21.49 19.81 20.23
N CYS A 322 -22.31 20.66 19.58
CA CYS A 322 -22.73 21.95 20.14
C CYS A 322 -23.46 21.80 21.47
N GLU A 323 -24.35 20.82 21.58
CA GLU A 323 -25.04 20.48 22.84
C GLU A 323 -24.03 20.04 23.92
N ALA A 324 -23.08 19.16 23.58
CA ALA A 324 -22.09 18.64 24.52
C ALA A 324 -21.20 19.73 25.12
N ILE A 325 -20.84 20.75 24.34
CA ILE A 325 -20.02 21.89 24.79
C ILE A 325 -20.84 23.01 25.44
N GLY A 326 -22.15 22.85 25.59
CA GLY A 326 -23.03 23.82 26.23
C GLY A 326 -23.43 25.01 25.35
N SER A 327 -23.28 24.88 24.03
CA SER A 327 -23.56 25.94 23.04
C SER A 327 -24.54 25.48 21.94
N PRO A 328 -25.74 24.97 22.29
CA PRO A 328 -26.68 24.41 21.32
C PRO A 328 -27.13 25.42 20.24
N ASP A 329 -27.15 26.71 20.57
CA ASP A 329 -27.55 27.79 19.64
C ASP A 329 -26.64 27.87 18.41
N LEU A 330 -25.39 27.41 18.50
CA LEU A 330 -24.48 27.33 17.34
C LEU A 330 -25.04 26.41 16.25
N ALA A 331 -25.75 25.35 16.61
CA ALA A 331 -26.34 24.43 15.63
C ALA A 331 -27.53 25.04 14.87
N ALA A 332 -28.19 26.04 15.47
CA ALA A 332 -29.32 26.75 14.88
C ALA A 332 -28.90 28.03 14.14
N ASP A 333 -27.68 28.53 14.35
CA ASP A 333 -27.16 29.71 13.67
C ASP A 333 -27.10 29.47 12.14
N PRO A 334 -27.71 30.34 11.31
CA PRO A 334 -27.67 30.21 9.85
C PRO A 334 -26.26 30.09 9.25
N ARG A 335 -25.23 30.62 9.94
CA ARG A 335 -23.83 30.49 9.53
C ARG A 335 -23.27 29.08 9.70
N PHE A 336 -23.86 28.26 10.58
CA PHE A 336 -23.30 26.95 10.95
C PHE A 336 -24.30 25.78 10.82
N ALA A 337 -25.58 26.05 10.55
CA ALA A 337 -26.64 25.06 10.51
C ALA A 337 -26.41 23.93 9.49
N THR A 338 -25.72 24.22 8.38
CA THR A 338 -25.39 23.23 7.34
C THR A 338 -23.89 23.10 7.15
N ASN A 339 -23.41 21.93 6.74
CA ASN A 339 -21.97 21.72 6.47
C ASN A 339 -21.39 22.77 5.51
N ALA A 340 -22.08 23.09 4.41
CA ALA A 340 -21.61 24.09 3.46
C ALA A 340 -21.42 25.47 4.11
N ALA A 341 -22.35 25.87 4.99
CA ALA A 341 -22.24 27.09 5.76
C ALA A 341 -21.05 27.02 6.75
N ARG A 342 -20.87 25.89 7.46
CA ARG A 342 -19.71 25.69 8.36
C ARG A 342 -18.37 25.77 7.62
N VAL A 343 -18.28 25.25 6.40
CA VAL A 343 -17.08 25.41 5.56
C VAL A 343 -16.84 26.88 5.22
N ALA A 344 -17.88 27.61 4.82
CA ALA A 344 -17.78 29.02 4.46
C ALA A 344 -17.41 29.92 5.66
N HIS A 345 -17.84 29.55 6.86
CA HIS A 345 -17.63 30.31 8.11
C HIS A 345 -16.67 29.62 9.08
N ARG A 346 -15.74 28.80 8.59
CA ARG A 346 -14.79 28.02 9.42
C ARG A 346 -14.05 28.88 10.44
N SER A 347 -13.50 30.01 9.98
CA SER A 347 -12.70 30.90 10.83
C SER A 347 -13.49 31.54 11.97
N GLU A 348 -14.82 31.63 11.84
CA GLU A 348 -15.71 32.09 12.91
C GLU A 348 -16.13 30.94 13.82
N LEU A 349 -16.42 29.75 13.26
CA LEU A 349 -16.92 28.61 14.02
C LEU A 349 -15.86 27.99 14.93
N VAL A 350 -14.64 27.80 14.42
CA VAL A 350 -13.60 27.04 15.14
C VAL A 350 -13.28 27.63 16.51
N PRO A 351 -13.03 28.95 16.65
CA PRO A 351 -12.80 29.55 17.97
C PRO A 351 -13.96 29.36 18.96
N LEU A 352 -15.21 29.31 18.48
CA LEU A 352 -16.39 29.09 19.32
C LEU A 352 -16.45 27.65 19.83
N LEU A 353 -16.09 26.68 18.99
CA LEU A 353 -15.98 25.27 19.39
C LEU A 353 -14.85 25.08 20.41
N GLU A 354 -13.69 25.67 20.15
CA GLU A 354 -12.52 25.59 21.03
C GLU A 354 -12.77 26.27 22.38
N ALA A 355 -13.51 27.37 22.43
CA ALA A 355 -13.92 27.99 23.69
C ALA A 355 -14.73 27.01 24.56
N GLY A 356 -15.67 26.28 23.98
CA GLY A 356 -16.42 25.24 24.71
C GLY A 356 -15.55 24.04 25.12
N LEU A 357 -14.70 23.56 24.20
CA LEU A 357 -13.79 22.45 24.45
C LEU A 357 -12.67 22.77 25.44
N SER A 358 -12.33 24.04 25.67
CA SER A 358 -11.32 24.44 26.64
C SER A 358 -11.69 24.15 28.11
N THR A 359 -12.94 23.76 28.39
CA THR A 359 -13.44 23.53 29.75
C THR A 359 -13.08 22.16 30.32
N ALA A 360 -12.55 21.23 29.52
CA ALA A 360 -12.10 19.92 29.97
C ALA A 360 -10.95 19.39 29.09
N SER A 361 -10.30 18.32 29.54
CA SER A 361 -9.21 17.67 28.80
C SER A 361 -9.72 16.93 27.56
N ALA A 362 -8.82 16.66 26.61
CA ALA A 362 -9.14 15.88 25.41
C ALA A 362 -9.72 14.49 25.74
N GLU A 363 -9.25 13.86 26.81
CA GLU A 363 -9.75 12.55 27.26
C GLU A 363 -11.20 12.60 27.75
N VAL A 364 -11.54 13.59 28.57
CA VAL A 364 -12.93 13.79 29.05
C VAL A 364 -13.86 14.07 27.87
N TRP A 365 -13.42 14.87 26.89
CA TRP A 365 -14.21 15.11 25.69
C TRP A 365 -14.33 13.89 24.80
N GLN A 366 -13.27 13.11 24.63
CA GLN A 366 -13.31 11.87 23.87
C GLN A 366 -14.39 10.93 24.40
N ASP A 367 -14.41 10.68 25.71
CA ASP A 367 -15.40 9.79 26.33
C ASP A 367 -16.83 10.34 26.20
N LYS A 368 -17.00 11.64 26.46
CA LYS A 368 -18.32 12.29 26.38
C LYS A 368 -18.88 12.30 24.96
N LEU A 369 -18.08 12.69 23.97
CA LEU A 369 -18.51 12.82 22.57
C LEU A 369 -18.69 11.46 21.90
N ALA A 370 -17.84 10.47 22.23
CA ALA A 370 -18.03 9.09 21.77
C ALA A 370 -19.39 8.53 22.23
N GLY A 371 -19.78 8.76 23.49
CA GLY A 371 -21.11 8.39 24.01
C GLY A 371 -22.29 9.05 23.29
N LEU A 372 -22.06 10.19 22.62
CA LEU A 372 -23.06 10.94 21.84
C LEU A 372 -23.01 10.60 20.34
N GLY A 373 -22.15 9.66 19.92
CA GLY A 373 -22.00 9.29 18.52
C GLY A 373 -21.35 10.38 17.66
N VAL A 374 -20.54 11.25 18.26
CA VAL A 374 -19.69 12.23 17.57
C VAL A 374 -18.28 11.64 17.47
N PRO A 375 -17.78 11.32 16.26
CA PRO A 375 -16.44 10.77 16.10
C PRO A 375 -15.35 11.74 16.57
N CYS A 376 -14.55 11.31 17.54
CA CYS A 376 -13.40 12.06 18.03
C CYS A 376 -12.35 11.15 18.66
N GLY A 377 -11.13 11.66 18.82
CA GLY A 377 -10.07 10.97 19.53
C GLY A 377 -8.87 11.88 19.80
N ARG A 378 -8.19 11.66 20.93
CA ARG A 378 -6.90 12.29 21.21
C ARG A 378 -5.87 11.77 20.19
N VAL A 379 -4.95 12.63 19.77
CA VAL A 379 -3.82 12.20 18.93
C VAL A 379 -2.89 11.31 19.75
N ALA A 380 -2.88 10.02 19.45
CA ALA A 380 -2.09 9.01 20.16
C ALA A 380 -0.69 8.83 19.56
N GLY A 381 0.28 8.50 20.41
CA GLY A 381 1.56 7.95 19.99
C GLY A 381 1.43 6.50 19.47
N ILE A 382 2.50 5.95 18.88
CA ILE A 382 2.48 4.57 18.33
C ILE A 382 2.15 3.55 19.43
N GLY A 383 2.79 3.64 20.61
CA GLY A 383 2.54 2.72 21.72
C GLY A 383 1.09 2.79 22.23
N GLU A 384 0.61 3.99 22.50
CA GLU A 384 -0.78 4.23 22.93
C GLU A 384 -1.80 3.69 21.90
N GLY A 385 -1.51 3.83 20.60
CA GLY A 385 -2.36 3.28 19.53
C GLY A 385 -2.40 1.75 19.52
N LEU A 386 -1.29 1.09 19.85
CA LEU A 386 -1.25 -0.37 19.99
C LEU A 386 -2.04 -0.83 21.23
N ASP A 387 -1.85 -0.15 22.37
CA ASP A 387 -2.57 -0.45 23.61
C ASP A 387 -4.09 -0.23 23.42
N TYR A 388 -4.49 0.80 22.69
CA TYR A 388 -5.88 1.04 22.32
C TYR A 388 -6.45 -0.08 21.43
N ALA A 389 -5.71 -0.54 20.43
CA ALA A 389 -6.14 -1.67 19.62
C ALA A 389 -6.24 -2.98 20.43
N GLU A 390 -5.35 -3.20 21.41
CA GLU A 390 -5.44 -4.31 22.36
C GLU A 390 -6.69 -4.22 23.25
N SER A 391 -7.03 -3.04 23.77
CA SER A 391 -8.22 -2.84 24.62
C SER A 391 -9.54 -3.09 23.87
N LEU A 392 -9.54 -2.88 22.55
CA LEU A 392 -10.65 -3.20 21.65
C LEU A 392 -10.70 -4.68 21.22
N GLY A 393 -9.77 -5.51 21.69
CA GLY A 393 -9.70 -6.94 21.34
C GLY A 393 -9.16 -7.21 19.92
N LEU A 394 -8.50 -6.24 19.28
CA LEU A 394 -8.01 -6.37 17.90
C LEU A 394 -6.70 -7.16 17.80
N SER A 395 -6.02 -7.42 18.91
CA SER A 395 -4.76 -8.19 18.98
C SER A 395 -3.74 -7.72 17.91
N PRO A 396 -3.31 -6.44 17.91
CA PRO A 396 -2.56 -5.81 16.80
C PRO A 396 -1.13 -6.35 16.59
N THR A 397 -0.64 -7.19 17.50
CA THR A 397 0.73 -7.72 17.48
C THR A 397 0.75 -9.24 17.40
N VAL A 398 1.89 -9.77 16.97
CA VAL A 398 2.22 -11.20 16.95
C VAL A 398 3.56 -11.39 17.64
N GLU A 399 3.67 -12.42 18.48
CA GLU A 399 4.94 -12.87 19.03
C GLU A 399 5.69 -13.70 17.97
N VAL A 400 6.97 -13.40 17.79
CA VAL A 400 7.83 -14.16 16.87
C VAL A 400 8.83 -15.01 17.64
N ARG A 401 9.13 -16.19 17.07
CA ARG A 401 9.91 -17.25 17.69
C ARG A 401 11.12 -17.60 16.84
N ASP A 402 12.25 -17.88 17.49
CA ASP A 402 13.41 -18.42 16.80
C ASP A 402 13.19 -19.89 16.37
N ARG A 403 14.22 -20.49 15.76
CA ARG A 403 14.16 -21.90 15.32
C ARG A 403 14.04 -22.91 16.46
N SER A 404 14.42 -22.55 17.68
CA SER A 404 14.25 -23.40 18.87
C SER A 404 12.81 -23.34 19.42
N GLY A 405 12.00 -22.40 18.92
CA GLY A 405 10.65 -22.13 19.39
C GLY A 405 10.59 -21.10 20.53
N ALA A 406 11.72 -20.53 20.94
CA ALA A 406 11.76 -19.50 21.98
C ALA A 406 11.24 -18.16 21.44
N ALA A 407 10.46 -17.44 22.25
CA ALA A 407 9.99 -16.10 21.91
C ALA A 407 11.17 -15.12 21.92
N VAL A 408 11.36 -14.38 20.82
CA VAL A 408 12.50 -13.47 20.65
C VAL A 408 12.09 -12.03 20.34
N GLY A 409 10.80 -11.78 20.08
CA GLY A 409 10.29 -10.43 19.84
C GLY A 409 8.80 -10.36 19.60
N ARG A 410 8.30 -9.15 19.42
CA ARG A 410 6.92 -8.84 19.02
C ARG A 410 6.94 -7.99 17.76
N GLN A 411 6.02 -8.26 16.84
CA GLN A 411 5.88 -7.52 15.59
C GLN A 411 4.41 -7.15 15.34
N ILE A 412 4.15 -6.23 14.39
CA ILE A 412 2.79 -5.94 13.92
C ILE A 412 2.28 -7.16 13.14
N ARG A 413 1.12 -7.68 13.54
CA ARG A 413 0.51 -8.82 12.84
C ARG A 413 -0.05 -8.41 11.47
N HIS A 414 -0.27 -9.38 10.60
CA HIS A 414 -1.09 -9.16 9.42
C HIS A 414 -2.52 -8.72 9.84
N PRO A 415 -3.10 -7.66 9.26
CA PRO A 415 -4.32 -7.03 9.80
C PRO A 415 -5.61 -7.83 9.54
N ILE A 416 -5.63 -8.76 8.58
CA ILE A 416 -6.83 -9.55 8.27
C ILE A 416 -7.09 -10.59 9.36
N THR A 417 -8.32 -10.58 9.90
CA THR A 417 -8.85 -11.62 10.79
C THR A 417 -9.70 -12.59 9.96
N TRP A 418 -9.44 -13.89 10.10
CA TRP A 418 -10.09 -14.93 9.31
C TRP A 418 -11.13 -15.70 10.11
N THR A 419 -12.26 -16.03 9.49
CA THR A 419 -13.28 -16.93 10.04
C THR A 419 -13.62 -18.00 9.00
N PRO A 420 -13.33 -19.30 9.25
CA PRO A 420 -12.61 -19.82 10.43
C PRO A 420 -11.16 -19.31 10.50
N PRO A 421 -10.53 -19.30 11.69
CA PRO A 421 -9.14 -18.87 11.84
C PRO A 421 -8.18 -19.67 10.96
N LEU A 422 -7.16 -18.99 10.43
CA LEU A 422 -6.07 -19.62 9.71
C LEU A 422 -4.90 -19.94 10.66
N PRO A 423 -4.16 -21.04 10.43
CA PRO A 423 -2.86 -21.22 11.06
C PRO A 423 -1.94 -20.08 10.64
N HIS A 424 -1.25 -19.47 11.59
CA HIS A 424 -0.26 -18.42 11.34
C HIS A 424 1.13 -18.93 11.69
N ARG A 425 2.10 -18.66 10.82
CA ARG A 425 3.51 -18.91 11.11
C ARG A 425 4.04 -17.77 11.96
N THR A 426 4.84 -18.11 12.98
CA THR A 426 5.41 -17.16 13.94
C THR A 426 6.94 -17.16 13.90
N GLN A 427 7.56 -17.59 12.80
CA GLN A 427 9.00 -17.65 12.73
C GLN A 427 9.59 -16.25 12.62
N ALA A 428 10.54 -15.93 13.50
CA ALA A 428 11.27 -14.68 13.48
C ALA A 428 12.04 -14.51 12.15
N PRO A 429 12.34 -13.27 11.75
CA PRO A 429 13.18 -12.99 10.59
C PRO A 429 14.49 -13.79 10.65
N PRO A 430 14.91 -14.43 9.54
CA PRO A 430 16.09 -15.30 9.56
C PRO A 430 17.37 -14.48 9.74
N ALA A 431 18.31 -15.02 10.52
CA ALA A 431 19.70 -14.60 10.45
C ALA A 431 20.22 -14.77 9.01
N LEU A 432 21.20 -13.96 8.62
CA LEU A 432 21.75 -14.01 7.26
C LEU A 432 22.29 -15.42 6.97
N GLY A 433 21.86 -16.00 5.85
CA GLY A 433 22.33 -17.30 5.37
C GLY A 433 21.98 -18.49 6.24
N ALA A 434 21.06 -18.31 7.20
CA ALA A 434 20.74 -19.35 8.16
C ALA A 434 20.18 -20.63 7.49
N ASP A 435 19.65 -20.53 6.27
CA ASP A 435 19.09 -21.65 5.50
C ASP A 435 19.96 -22.05 4.30
N THR A 436 21.14 -21.42 4.12
CA THR A 436 21.95 -21.59 2.89
C THR A 436 22.28 -23.06 2.60
N ALA A 437 22.78 -23.80 3.58
CA ALA A 437 23.18 -25.19 3.37
C ALA A 437 22.01 -26.10 2.95
N ASP A 438 20.83 -25.90 3.54
CA ASP A 438 19.67 -26.73 3.29
C ASP A 438 18.97 -26.36 1.98
N VAL A 439 18.85 -25.05 1.69
CA VAL A 439 18.33 -24.56 0.41
C VAL A 439 19.23 -25.00 -0.74
N VAL A 440 20.56 -24.85 -0.65
CA VAL A 440 21.49 -25.28 -1.70
C VAL A 440 21.44 -26.79 -1.93
N ARG A 441 21.35 -27.59 -0.86
CA ARG A 441 21.20 -29.04 -0.97
C ARG A 441 19.89 -29.40 -1.69
N TRP A 442 18.79 -28.73 -1.33
CA TRP A 442 17.50 -28.94 -1.97
C TRP A 442 17.51 -28.54 -3.44
N LEU A 443 18.19 -27.46 -3.83
CA LEU A 443 18.32 -27.02 -5.23
C LEU A 443 19.19 -27.95 -6.09
N ARG A 444 20.15 -28.65 -5.48
CA ARG A 444 21.03 -29.61 -6.17
C ARG A 444 20.44 -31.02 -6.31
N ALA A 445 19.40 -31.32 -5.53
CA ALA A 445 18.63 -32.57 -5.62
C ALA A 445 17.61 -32.47 -6.75
#